data_AF-A0A959UWA8-F1
#
_entry.id   AF-A0A959UWA8-F1
#
_cell.length_a   1.000
_cell.length_b   1.000
_cell.length_c   1.000
_cell.angle_alpha   90.00
_cell.angle_beta   90.00
_cell.angle_gamma   90.00
#
_symmetry.space_group_name_H-M   'P 1'
#
loop_
_entity.id
_entity.type
_entity.pdbx_description
1 polymer ?
#
loop_
_entity_poly.entity_id
_entity_poly.type
_entity_poly.pdbx_seq_one_letter_code
_entity_poly.pdbx_strand_id
1 'polypeptide(L)'
;HDWSQYAGMFVSVHCSADAIVPTWAFMLVATHLRPHAVFITQGDAEQLERAVFTHFVEQLDVVPYRDARVVVKGCSTLPVPLNAYVELAAKLLPEVRSLMWGEPCSTVPLYKRPKQAQ
;
A
#
# COMPACT_ATOMS: atom_id res chain seq x y z
N HIS A 1 21.59 9.83 19.35
CA HIS A 1 20.88 8.68 18.77
C HIS A 1 21.57 8.33 17.46
N ASP A 2 21.88 7.07 17.21
CA ASP A 2 22.51 6.63 15.97
C ASP A 2 21.44 6.38 14.91
N TRP A 3 21.35 7.24 13.90
CA TRP A 3 20.33 7.14 12.85
C TRP A 3 20.67 6.13 11.75
N SER A 4 21.92 5.65 11.69
CA SER A 4 22.38 4.71 10.66
C SER A 4 21.73 3.33 10.79
N GLN A 5 21.23 2.98 11.99
CA GLN A 5 20.51 1.74 12.24
C GLN A 5 19.23 1.58 11.40
N TYR A 6 18.70 2.67 10.85
CA TYR A 6 17.51 2.66 9.98
C TYR A 6 17.84 2.51 8.49
N ALA A 7 19.10 2.25 8.15
CA ALA A 7 19.52 2.03 6.77
C ALA A 7 18.72 0.90 6.12
N GLY A 8 18.10 1.19 4.97
CA GLY A 8 17.31 0.17 4.23
C GLY A 8 15.92 -0.11 4.82
N MET A 9 15.52 0.56 5.90
CA MET A 9 14.25 0.28 6.60
C MET A 9 13.11 1.21 6.15
N PHE A 10 11.89 0.72 6.30
CA PHE A 10 10.66 1.52 6.30
C PHE A 10 10.39 1.95 7.75
N VAL A 11 10.27 3.25 8.00
CA VAL A 11 10.20 3.80 9.36
C VAL A 11 8.93 4.63 9.54
N SER A 12 8.25 4.45 10.66
CA SER A 12 7.21 5.38 11.11
C SER A 12 7.61 6.09 12.40
N VAL A 13 7.24 7.37 12.50
CA VAL A 13 7.43 8.17 13.72
C VAL A 13 6.12 8.22 14.50
N HIS A 14 6.14 7.76 15.74
CA HIS A 14 4.98 7.66 16.61
C HIS A 14 5.29 8.12 18.04
N CYS A 15 4.35 8.85 18.66
CA CYS A 15 4.40 9.14 20.09
C CYS A 15 3.46 8.17 20.82
N SER A 16 4.02 7.21 21.55
CA SER A 16 3.24 6.22 22.31
C SER A 16 2.83 6.71 23.71
N ALA A 17 3.27 7.90 24.11
CA ALA A 17 2.96 8.49 25.40
C ALA A 17 1.72 9.38 25.29
N ASP A 18 1.01 9.54 26.41
CA ASP A 18 -0.04 10.55 26.56
C ASP A 18 0.62 11.94 26.70
N ALA A 19 1.13 12.45 25.58
CA ALA A 19 1.86 13.70 25.49
C ALA A 19 1.43 14.49 24.26
N ILE A 20 1.20 15.79 24.45
CA ILE A 20 0.95 16.72 23.36
C ILE A 20 2.30 17.10 22.74
N VAL A 21 2.57 16.56 21.56
CA VAL A 21 3.80 16.83 20.80
C VAL A 21 3.46 17.78 19.64
N PRO A 22 4.15 18.91 19.48
CA PRO A 22 3.90 19.82 18.38
C PRO A 22 4.28 19.16 17.04
N THR A 23 3.48 19.42 15.99
CA THR A 23 3.62 18.77 14.67
C THR A 23 5.04 18.89 14.08
N TRP A 24 5.73 20.01 14.33
CA TRP A 24 7.08 20.23 13.82
C TRP A 24 8.12 19.23 14.36
N ALA A 25 7.89 18.64 15.54
CA ALA A 25 8.84 17.68 16.12
C ALA A 25 8.94 16.40 15.28
N PHE A 26 7.82 15.91 14.75
CA PHE A 26 7.79 14.77 13.83
C PHE A 26 8.56 15.08 12.53
N MET A 27 8.40 16.31 12.01
CA MET A 27 9.14 16.76 10.82
C MET A 27 10.64 16.83 11.11
N LEU A 28 11.05 17.32 12.29
CA LEU A 28 12.46 17.35 12.70
C LEU A 28 13.06 15.94 12.77
N VAL A 29 12.34 14.96 13.31
CA VAL A 29 12.81 13.56 13.30
C VAL A 29 12.95 13.04 11.86
N ALA A 30 11.99 13.35 10.99
CA ALA A 30 12.03 12.94 9.59
C ALA A 30 13.25 13.51 8.83
N THR A 31 13.70 14.73 9.12
CA THR A 31 14.90 15.29 8.45
C THR A 31 16.17 14.50 8.78
N HIS A 32 16.28 13.92 9.98
CA HIS A 32 17.40 13.08 10.37
C HIS A 32 17.28 11.64 9.86
N LEU A 33 16.06 11.12 9.71
CA LEU A 33 15.81 9.79 9.14
C LEU A 33 16.03 9.76 7.61
N ARG A 34 15.73 10.86 6.90
CA ARG A 34 15.73 10.93 5.43
C ARG A 34 16.99 10.40 4.74
N PRO A 35 18.23 10.67 5.20
CA PRO A 35 19.43 10.14 4.55
C PRO A 35 19.67 8.64 4.78
N HIS A 36 18.91 7.98 5.68
CA HIS A 36 19.14 6.58 6.06
C HIS A 36 17.96 5.67 5.69
N ALA A 37 16.73 6.07 6.01
CA ALA A 37 15.53 5.26 5.77
C ALA A 37 15.09 5.30 4.30
N VAL A 38 14.56 4.17 3.82
CA VAL A 38 14.01 4.04 2.45
C VAL A 38 12.70 4.80 2.33
N PHE A 39 11.90 4.75 3.39
CA PHE A 39 10.57 5.34 3.47
C PHE A 39 10.31 5.82 4.89
N ILE A 40 9.66 6.98 5.00
CA ILE A 40 9.33 7.59 6.29
C ILE A 40 7.86 8.01 6.26
N THR A 41 7.12 7.61 7.30
CA THR A 41 5.75 8.08 7.54
C THR A 41 5.57 8.46 9.01
N GLN A 42 4.39 8.99 9.35
CA GLN A 42 3.97 9.23 10.72
C GLN A 42 2.84 8.25 11.05
N GLY A 43 2.98 7.55 12.16
CA GLY A 43 1.94 6.65 12.64
C GLY A 43 2.47 5.45 13.41
N ASP A 44 1.58 4.69 14.01
CA ASP A 44 1.91 3.43 14.67
C ASP A 44 2.34 2.33 13.65
N ALA A 45 2.51 1.10 14.14
CA ALA A 45 2.92 -0.03 13.31
C ALA A 45 1.87 -0.39 12.24
N GLU A 46 0.58 -0.32 12.56
CA GLU A 46 -0.49 -0.61 11.60
C GLU A 46 -0.51 0.45 10.49
N GLN A 47 -0.34 1.72 10.86
CA GLN A 47 -0.27 2.83 9.92
C GLN A 47 0.99 2.75 9.02
N LEU A 48 2.11 2.25 9.56
CA LEU A 48 3.29 1.95 8.76
C LEU A 48 2.99 0.88 7.71
N GLU A 49 2.42 -0.26 8.12
CA GLU A 49 2.07 -1.33 7.19
C GLU A 49 1.14 -0.81 6.07
N ARG A 50 0.08 -0.10 6.44
CA ARG A 50 -0.86 0.50 5.48
C ARG A 50 -0.16 1.42 4.48
N ALA A 51 0.71 2.32 4.96
CA ALA A 51 1.43 3.27 4.13
C ALA A 51 2.43 2.58 3.19
N VAL A 52 3.11 1.53 3.66
CA VAL A 52 4.03 0.73 2.85
C VAL A 52 3.28 0.02 1.71
N PHE A 53 2.14 -0.60 2.00
CA PHE A 53 1.33 -1.22 0.95
C PHE A 53 0.81 -0.20 -0.06
N THR A 54 0.31 0.96 0.39
CA THR A 54 -0.09 2.06 -0.50
C THR A 54 1.05 2.48 -1.42
N HIS A 55 2.26 2.68 -0.87
CA HIS A 55 3.45 3.04 -1.65
C HIS A 55 3.74 2.02 -2.77
N PHE A 56 3.68 0.72 -2.47
CA PHE A 56 3.89 -0.31 -3.48
C PHE A 56 2.77 -0.39 -4.51
N VAL A 57 1.51 -0.26 -4.08
CA VAL A 57 0.37 -0.23 -5.00
C VAL A 57 0.50 0.94 -5.96
N GLU A 58 0.86 2.13 -5.49
CA GLU A 58 1.09 3.32 -6.32
C GLU A 58 2.21 3.15 -7.34
N GLN A 59 3.23 2.35 -7.02
CA GLN A 59 4.36 2.06 -7.92
C GLN A 59 4.13 0.88 -8.87
N LEU A 60 3.11 0.05 -8.63
CA LEU A 60 2.82 -1.11 -9.47
C LEU A 60 2.66 -0.71 -10.94
N ASP A 61 3.42 -1.35 -11.84
CA ASP A 61 3.23 -1.22 -13.28
C ASP A 61 1.95 -1.97 -13.69
N VAL A 62 1.00 -1.22 -14.24
CA VAL A 62 -0.31 -1.74 -14.65
C VAL A 62 -0.39 -2.11 -16.13
N VAL A 63 0.62 -1.76 -16.92
CA VAL A 63 0.66 -2.04 -18.37
C VAL A 63 0.45 -3.53 -18.67
N PRO A 64 1.05 -4.49 -17.94
CA PRO A 64 0.85 -5.92 -18.20
C PRO A 64 -0.60 -6.39 -18.00
N TYR A 65 -1.41 -5.64 -17.24
CA TYR A 65 -2.80 -6.01 -16.94
C TYR A 65 -3.81 -5.36 -17.89
N ARG A 66 -3.34 -4.56 -18.86
CA ARG A 66 -4.22 -3.92 -19.84
C ARG A 66 -5.04 -4.96 -20.61
N ASP A 67 -6.36 -4.77 -20.63
CA ASP A 67 -7.35 -5.65 -21.24
C ASP A 67 -7.37 -7.11 -20.71
N ALA A 68 -6.62 -7.38 -19.64
CA ALA A 68 -6.51 -8.70 -19.05
C ALA A 68 -7.72 -9.02 -18.16
N ARG A 69 -7.94 -10.31 -17.91
CA ARG A 69 -8.84 -10.78 -16.85
C ARG A 69 -7.98 -11.08 -15.62
N VAL A 70 -8.15 -10.30 -14.57
CA VAL A 70 -7.31 -10.37 -13.37
C VAL A 70 -8.09 -10.99 -12.22
N VAL A 71 -7.44 -11.90 -11.49
CA VAL A 71 -7.93 -12.45 -10.22
C VAL A 71 -6.97 -12.01 -9.12
N VAL A 72 -7.48 -11.27 -8.13
CA VAL A 72 -6.74 -10.91 -6.92
C VAL A 72 -6.91 -12.04 -5.90
N LYS A 73 -5.81 -12.72 -5.56
CA LYS A 73 -5.81 -13.76 -4.53
C LYS A 73 -5.92 -13.11 -3.15
N GLY A 74 -6.88 -13.58 -2.35
CA GLY A 74 -7.07 -13.10 -0.97
C GLY A 74 -6.32 -13.92 0.09
N CYS A 75 -5.85 -15.13 -0.23
CA CYS A 75 -5.07 -15.94 0.69
C CYS A 75 -3.60 -15.57 0.59
N SER A 76 -3.05 -15.03 1.67
CA SER A 76 -1.63 -14.65 1.81
C SER A 76 -1.07 -15.29 3.06
N THR A 77 0.23 -15.61 3.04
CA THR A 77 0.93 -16.18 4.20
C THR A 77 1.20 -15.14 5.28
N LEU A 78 1.27 -13.87 4.90
CA LEU A 78 1.45 -12.72 5.77
C LEU A 78 0.20 -11.85 5.72
N PRO A 79 -0.18 -11.17 6.82
CA PRO A 79 -1.32 -10.28 6.82
C PRO A 79 -1.11 -9.17 5.78
N VAL A 80 -2.16 -8.90 5.00
CA VAL A 80 -2.22 -7.79 4.04
C VAL A 80 -3.30 -6.83 4.53
N PRO A 81 -3.00 -5.54 4.73
CA PRO A 81 -3.96 -4.61 5.24
C PRO A 81 -5.08 -4.38 4.22
N LEU A 82 -6.30 -4.20 4.72
CA LEU A 82 -7.49 -4.15 3.87
C LEU A 82 -7.43 -3.04 2.81
N ASN A 83 -6.80 -1.90 3.12
CA ASN A 83 -6.65 -0.79 2.18
C ASN A 83 -5.87 -1.19 0.93
N ALA A 84 -4.90 -2.10 1.03
CA ALA A 84 -4.13 -2.56 -0.11
C ALA A 84 -5.03 -3.18 -1.18
N TYR A 85 -6.03 -3.98 -0.80
CA TYR A 85 -6.98 -4.58 -1.74
C TYR A 85 -7.88 -3.54 -2.41
N VAL A 86 -8.34 -2.55 -1.63
CA VAL A 86 -9.21 -1.47 -2.13
C VAL A 86 -8.46 -0.59 -3.13
N GLU A 87 -7.24 -0.17 -2.77
CA GLU A 87 -6.39 0.68 -3.61
C GLU A 87 -5.91 -0.06 -4.86
N LEU A 88 -5.54 -1.33 -4.73
CA LEU A 88 -5.16 -2.17 -5.87
C LEU A 88 -6.33 -2.31 -6.86
N ALA A 89 -7.54 -2.56 -6.36
CA ALA A 89 -8.73 -2.63 -7.20
C ALA A 89 -8.96 -1.29 -7.92
N ALA A 90 -8.94 -0.17 -7.18
CA ALA A 90 -9.10 1.17 -7.75
C ALA A 90 -8.08 1.46 -8.86
N LYS A 91 -6.83 1.06 -8.66
CA LYS A 91 -5.75 1.26 -9.63
C LYS A 91 -5.85 0.35 -10.86
N LEU A 92 -6.32 -0.89 -10.71
CA LEU A 92 -6.45 -1.85 -11.82
C LEU A 92 -7.70 -1.64 -12.68
N LEU A 93 -8.80 -1.15 -12.09
CA LEU A 93 -10.10 -1.01 -12.75
C LEU A 93 -10.06 -0.31 -14.13
N PRO A 94 -9.30 0.79 -14.34
CA PRO A 94 -9.21 1.45 -15.64
C PRO A 94 -8.55 0.57 -16.71
N GLU A 95 -7.60 -0.28 -16.32
CA GLU A 95 -6.74 -1.01 -17.26
C GLU A 95 -7.29 -2.39 -17.60
N VAL A 96 -7.96 -3.08 -16.67
CA VAL A 96 -8.38 -4.48 -16.85
C VAL A 96 -9.71 -4.62 -17.59
N ARG A 97 -9.90 -5.77 -18.25
CA ARG A 97 -11.19 -6.16 -18.84
C ARG A 97 -12.16 -6.71 -17.80
N SER A 98 -11.65 -7.41 -16.79
CA SER A 98 -12.43 -7.86 -15.64
C SER A 98 -11.55 -8.05 -14.42
N LEU A 99 -12.11 -7.78 -13.25
CA LEU A 99 -11.46 -8.01 -11.95
C LEU A 99 -12.30 -9.00 -11.14
N MET A 100 -11.65 -9.98 -10.55
CA MET A 100 -12.26 -10.99 -9.68
C MET A 100 -11.41 -11.14 -8.41
N TRP A 101 -12.01 -11.68 -7.35
CA TRP A 101 -11.32 -11.98 -6.09
C TRP A 101 -11.47 -13.45 -5.75
N GLY A 102 -10.44 -14.05 -5.15
CA GLY A 102 -10.47 -15.43 -4.66
C GLY A 102 -9.49 -16.35 -5.38
N GLU A 103 -9.82 -17.63 -5.44
CA GLU A 103 -9.00 -18.65 -6.08
C GLU A 103 -9.54 -19.02 -7.47
N PRO A 104 -8.73 -19.52 -8.41
CA PRO A 104 -9.19 -19.87 -9.76
C PRO A 104 -10.42 -20.80 -9.80
N CYS A 105 -10.61 -21.63 -8.77
CA CYS A 105 -11.74 -22.55 -8.64
C CYS A 105 -12.96 -21.94 -7.92
N SER A 106 -12.82 -20.77 -7.28
CA SER A 106 -13.84 -20.10 -6.47
C SER A 106 -13.63 -18.58 -6.49
N THR A 107 -13.89 -17.98 -7.66
CA THR A 107 -13.74 -16.53 -7.85
C THR A 107 -15.05 -15.78 -7.69
N VAL A 108 -15.02 -14.67 -6.96
CA VAL A 108 -16.10 -13.67 -6.89
C VAL A 108 -15.85 -12.59 -7.94
N PRO A 109 -16.76 -12.34 -8.90
CA PRO A 109 -16.61 -11.27 -9.87
C PRO A 109 -16.81 -9.91 -9.19
N LEU A 110 -15.84 -9.00 -9.35
CA LEU A 110 -15.91 -7.64 -8.81
C LEU A 110 -16.21 -6.60 -9.89
N TYR A 111 -15.65 -6.79 -11.09
CA TYR A 111 -15.82 -5.85 -12.20
C TYR A 111 -15.73 -6.55 -13.55
N LYS A 112 -16.48 -6.01 -14.51
CA LYS A 112 -16.35 -6.36 -15.93
C LYS A 112 -16.57 -5.09 -16.74
N ARG A 113 -15.61 -4.78 -17.63
CA ARG A 113 -15.72 -3.62 -18.51
C ARG A 113 -16.96 -3.77 -19.40
N PRO A 114 -17.86 -2.77 -19.43
CA PRO A 114 -18.99 -2.77 -20.35
C PRO A 114 -18.50 -2.92 -21.79
N LYS A 115 -19.21 -3.68 -22.62
CA LYS A 115 -18.98 -3.64 -24.06
C LYS A 115 -19.37 -2.24 -24.53
N GLN A 116 -18.46 -1.51 -25.18
CA GLN A 116 -18.86 -0.32 -25.92
C GLN A 116 -19.88 -0.77 -26.96
N ALA A 117 -21.10 -0.24 -26.90
CA ALA A 117 -22.06 -0.41 -27.96
C ALA A 117 -21.51 0.34 -29.17
N GLN A 118 -21.24 -0.40 -30.23
CA GLN A 118 -20.75 0.11 -31.50
C GLN A 118 -21.94 0.35 -32.42
#